data_AF-A0A661X2Y2-F1
#
_entry.id   AF-A0A661X2Y2-F1
#
_cell.length_a   1.000
_cell.length_b   1.000
_cell.length_c   1.000
_cell.angle_alpha   90.00
_cell.angle_beta   90.00
_cell.angle_gamma   90.00
#
_symmetry.space_group_name_H-M   'P 1'
#
loop_
_entity.id
_entity.type
_entity.pdbx_description
1 polymer ?
#
loop_
_entity_poly.entity_id
_entity_poly.type
_entity_poly.pdbx_seq_one_letter_code
_entity_poly.pdbx_strand_id
1 'polypeptide(L)'
;MNNIKELLRILVEKNGSDLHLRADSKPVIRINRRLSYVENISPIPEDVLKNIALSIIPEDKIESFKKKLQVDFSYEIENARFRVNVFYQKSKINIVARYIPTKIKNFEELNLPKVLEKICEEQRGLVLVTG
;
A
#
# COMPACT_ATOMS: atom_id res chain seq x y z
N MET A 1 12.69 -9.99 -13.84
CA MET A 1 12.22 -9.34 -12.59
C MET A 1 10.70 -9.46 -12.52
N ASN A 2 10.17 -10.50 -11.88
CA ASN A 2 8.71 -10.75 -11.77
C ASN A 2 8.22 -10.69 -10.31
N ASN A 3 9.02 -10.12 -9.40
CA ASN A 3 8.73 -10.20 -7.97
C ASN A 3 8.30 -8.85 -7.42
N ILE A 4 7.03 -8.75 -7.01
CA ILE A 4 6.46 -7.57 -6.36
C ILE A 4 7.25 -7.16 -5.10
N LYS A 5 7.90 -8.11 -4.41
CA LYS A 5 8.74 -7.82 -3.24
C LYS A 5 9.86 -6.85 -3.56
N GLU A 6 10.45 -6.92 -4.76
CA GLU A 6 11.52 -6.01 -5.19
C GLU A 6 10.99 -4.58 -5.38
N LEU A 7 9.83 -4.42 -6.02
CA LEU A 7 9.17 -3.12 -6.17
C LEU A 7 8.79 -2.50 -4.82
N LEU A 8 8.36 -3.34 -3.87
CA LEU A 8 8.06 -2.91 -2.50
C LEU A 8 9.33 -2.50 -1.74
N ARG A 9 10.45 -3.19 -1.93
CA ARG A 9 11.75 -2.77 -1.37
C ARG A 9 12.19 -1.42 -1.94
N ILE A 10 12.10 -1.23 -3.26
CA ILE A 10 12.40 0.06 -3.91
C ILE A 10 11.52 1.18 -3.36
N LEU A 11 10.22 0.92 -3.14
CA LEU A 11 9.32 1.90 -2.53
C LEU A 11 9.83 2.35 -1.15
N VAL A 12 10.24 1.40 -0.30
CA VAL A 12 10.75 1.67 1.04
C VAL A 12 12.09 2.43 0.98
N GLU A 13 13.02 1.96 0.16
CA GLU A 13 14.35 2.60 -0.03
C GLU A 13 14.23 4.05 -0.50
N LYS A 14 13.27 4.33 -1.39
CA LYS A 14 13.00 5.69 -1.89
C LYS A 14 12.10 6.52 -0.96
N ASN A 15 11.79 6.05 0.24
CA ASN A 15 10.89 6.70 1.20
C ASN A 15 9.52 7.09 0.57
N GLY A 16 9.00 6.22 -0.30
CA GLY A 16 7.71 6.43 -0.96
C GLY A 16 6.53 5.99 -0.10
N SER A 17 5.35 6.58 -0.36
CA SER A 17 4.12 6.29 0.36
C SER A 17 3.29 5.18 -0.28
N ASP A 18 3.24 5.14 -1.62
CA ASP A 18 2.38 4.21 -2.37
C ASP A 18 3.11 3.68 -3.61
N LEU A 19 2.97 2.39 -3.88
CA LEU A 19 3.31 1.76 -5.16
C LEU A 19 2.01 1.53 -5.94
N HIS A 20 2.01 1.93 -7.20
CA HIS A 20 0.92 1.77 -8.16
C HIS A 20 1.37 0.88 -9.31
N LEU A 21 0.66 -0.24 -9.53
CA LEU A 21 0.88 -1.16 -10.63
C LEU A 21 -0.38 -1.21 -11.48
N ARG A 22 -0.20 -0.92 -12.77
CA ARG A 22 -1.25 -0.96 -13.79
C ARG A 22 -0.76 -1.79 -14.95
N ALA A 23 -1.63 -2.62 -15.50
CA ALA A 23 -1.36 -3.44 -16.68
C ALA A 23 -0.86 -2.57 -17.85
N ASP A 24 0.14 -3.09 -18.57
CA ASP A 24 0.81 -2.48 -19.72
C ASP A 24 1.44 -1.11 -19.42
N SER A 25 1.75 -0.84 -18.16
CA SER A 25 2.34 0.42 -17.71
C SER A 25 3.57 0.16 -16.85
N LYS A 26 4.49 1.13 -16.83
CA LYS A 26 5.61 1.11 -15.89
C LYS A 26 5.10 1.24 -14.45
N PRO A 27 5.72 0.57 -13.47
CA PRO A 27 5.45 0.81 -12.06
C PRO A 27 5.64 2.27 -11.69
N VAL A 28 4.75 2.78 -10.86
CA VAL A 28 4.81 4.16 -10.36
C VAL A 28 4.86 4.14 -8.85
N ILE A 29 5.74 4.93 -8.26
CA ILE A 29 5.79 5.15 -6.82
C ILE A 29 5.42 6.60 -6.52
N ARG A 30 4.78 6.81 -5.37
CA ARG A 30 4.48 8.14 -4.84
C ARG A 30 5.55 8.54 -3.82
N ILE A 31 6.27 9.62 -4.08
CA ILE A 31 7.26 10.21 -3.15
C ILE A 31 6.87 11.67 -2.94
N ASN A 32 6.75 12.10 -1.67
CA ASN A 32 6.41 13.49 -1.33
C ASN A 32 5.20 14.03 -2.12
N ARG A 33 4.13 13.21 -2.19
CA ARG A 33 2.87 13.46 -2.92
C ARG A 33 2.95 13.46 -4.45
N ARG A 34 4.15 13.34 -5.05
CA ARG A 34 4.35 13.28 -6.50
C ARG A 34 4.47 11.84 -6.98
N LEU A 35 3.96 11.56 -8.17
CA LEU A 35 4.08 10.26 -8.84
C LEU A 35 5.32 10.25 -9.72
N SER A 36 6.12 9.20 -9.59
CA SER A 36 7.35 9.00 -10.36
C SER A 36 7.43 7.56 -10.84
N TYR A 37 7.86 7.35 -12.08
CA TYR A 37 8.12 6.00 -12.58
C TYR A 37 9.30 5.36 -11.86
N VAL A 38 9.23 4.04 -11.66
CA VAL A 38 10.40 3.28 -11.23
C VAL A 38 11.34 3.14 -12.44
N GLU A 39 12.55 3.64 -12.28
CA GLU A 39 13.59 3.62 -13.31
C GLU A 39 14.02 2.19 -13.63
N ASN A 40 14.46 1.96 -14.87
CA ASN A 40 14.97 0.67 -15.35
C ASN A 40 13.99 -0.50 -15.25
N ILE A 41 12.69 -0.24 -15.11
CA ILE A 41 11.65 -1.26 -15.17
C ILE A 41 10.76 -1.04 -16.39
N SER A 42 10.63 -2.10 -17.19
CA SER A 42 9.75 -2.14 -18.34
C SER A 42 8.27 -2.15 -17.91
N PRO A 43 7.34 -1.74 -18.80
CA PRO A 43 5.92 -1.94 -18.55
C PRO A 43 5.60 -3.39 -18.17
N ILE A 44 4.73 -3.59 -17.17
CA ILE A 44 4.34 -4.93 -16.72
C ILE A 44 3.16 -5.41 -17.59
N PRO A 45 3.31 -6.52 -18.33
CA PRO A 45 2.21 -7.11 -19.08
C PRO A 45 1.02 -7.49 -18.19
N GLU A 46 -0.20 -7.43 -18.74
CA GLU A 46 -1.43 -7.71 -17.99
C GLU A 46 -1.46 -9.10 -17.34
N ASP A 47 -1.04 -10.13 -18.05
CA ASP A 47 -0.98 -11.52 -17.58
C ASP A 47 0.01 -11.67 -16.42
N VAL A 48 1.18 -11.02 -16.51
CA VAL A 48 2.17 -10.97 -15.44
C VAL A 48 1.61 -10.27 -14.21
N LEU A 49 0.95 -9.12 -14.37
CA LEU A 49 0.36 -8.39 -13.25
C LEU A 49 -0.77 -9.19 -12.59
N LYS A 50 -1.56 -9.93 -13.37
CA LYS A 50 -2.60 -10.82 -12.87
C LYS A 50 -2.03 -11.95 -12.03
N ASN A 51 -0.94 -12.58 -12.48
CA ASN A 51 -0.27 -13.62 -11.71
C ASN A 51 0.31 -13.07 -10.40
N ILE A 52 0.93 -11.88 -10.45
CA ILE A 52 1.40 -11.18 -9.24
C ILE A 52 0.25 -10.95 -8.27
N ALA A 53 -0.86 -10.36 -8.73
CA ALA A 53 -2.02 -10.07 -7.90
C ALA A 53 -2.58 -11.32 -7.21
N LEU A 54 -2.79 -12.40 -7.97
CA LEU A 54 -3.33 -13.65 -7.43
C LEU A 54 -2.37 -14.33 -6.46
N SER A 55 -1.06 -14.16 -6.62
CA SER A 55 -0.06 -14.72 -5.70
C SER A 55 0.04 -14.00 -4.34
N ILE A 56 -0.49 -12.77 -4.23
CA ILE A 56 -0.43 -11.98 -3.00
C ILE A 56 -1.77 -11.86 -2.28
N ILE A 57 -2.88 -12.12 -2.96
CA ILE A 57 -4.21 -12.11 -2.34
C ILE A 57 -4.28 -13.29 -1.36
N PRO A 58 -4.68 -13.05 -0.09
CA PRO A 58 -4.94 -14.12 0.86
C PRO A 58 -6.01 -15.09 0.37
N GLU A 59 -5.83 -16.39 0.61
CA GLU A 59 -6.70 -17.46 0.09
C GLU A 59 -8.16 -17.27 0.52
N ASP A 60 -8.40 -16.88 1.77
CA ASP A 60 -9.71 -16.57 2.36
C ASP A 60 -10.43 -15.41 1.66
N LYS A 61 -9.70 -14.61 0.88
CA LYS A 61 -10.21 -13.43 0.19
C LYS A 61 -10.36 -13.62 -1.33
N ILE A 62 -9.90 -14.73 -1.90
CA ILE A 62 -9.96 -14.98 -3.35
C ILE A 62 -11.41 -14.99 -3.85
N GLU A 63 -12.33 -15.64 -3.12
CA GLU A 63 -13.74 -15.68 -3.52
C GLU A 63 -14.39 -14.29 -3.48
N SER A 64 -14.12 -13.52 -2.42
CA SER A 64 -14.59 -12.14 -2.32
C SER A 64 -14.04 -11.28 -3.45
N PHE A 65 -12.76 -11.43 -3.81
CA PHE A 65 -12.17 -10.73 -4.93
C PHE A 65 -12.84 -11.09 -6.27
N LYS A 66 -13.09 -12.37 -6.54
CA LYS A 66 -13.79 -12.82 -7.75
C LYS A 66 -15.20 -12.22 -7.87
N LYS A 67 -15.92 -12.08 -6.75
CA LYS A 67 -17.28 -11.51 -6.71
C LYS A 67 -17.30 -9.99 -6.80
N LYS A 68 -16.44 -9.32 -6.04
CA LYS A 68 -16.45 -7.85 -5.87
C LYS A 68 -15.54 -7.12 -6.85
N LEU A 69 -14.67 -7.85 -7.55
CA LEU A 69 -13.63 -7.32 -8.43
C LEU A 69 -12.64 -6.37 -7.74
N GLN A 70 -12.61 -6.38 -6.41
CA GLN A 70 -11.68 -5.64 -5.57
C GLN A 70 -11.48 -6.31 -4.21
N VAL A 71 -10.33 -6.10 -3.59
CA VAL A 71 -10.01 -6.61 -2.25
C VAL A 71 -8.91 -5.80 -1.56
N ASP A 72 -9.11 -5.55 -0.27
CA ASP A 72 -8.12 -4.94 0.62
C ASP A 72 -7.55 -5.98 1.59
N PHE A 73 -6.23 -5.95 1.78
CA PHE A 73 -5.53 -6.80 2.75
C PHE A 73 -4.20 -6.20 3.18
N SER A 74 -3.60 -6.77 4.22
CA SER A 74 -2.25 -6.45 4.65
C SER A 74 -1.27 -7.41 3.97
N TYR A 75 -0.15 -6.89 3.47
CA TYR A 75 0.95 -7.69 2.94
C TYR A 75 2.24 -7.28 3.63
N GLU A 76 3.10 -8.25 3.91
CA GLU A 76 4.34 -8.01 4.65
C GLU A 76 5.52 -8.60 3.89
N ILE A 77 6.61 -7.84 3.89
CA ILE A 77 7.96 -8.32 3.56
C ILE A 77 8.80 -8.07 4.81
N GLU A 78 9.87 -8.84 4.98
CA GLU A 78 10.87 -8.76 6.07
C GLU A 78 10.67 -7.64 7.11
N ASN A 79 10.94 -6.37 6.75
CA ASN A 79 10.86 -5.22 7.67
C ASN A 79 9.85 -4.13 7.25
N ALA A 80 8.85 -4.47 6.43
CA ALA A 80 7.90 -3.50 5.92
C ALA A 80 6.49 -4.11 5.73
N ARG A 81 5.50 -3.39 6.24
CA ARG A 81 4.09 -3.73 6.09
C ARG A 81 3.43 -2.83 5.07
N PHE A 82 2.46 -3.37 4.35
CA PHE A 82 1.72 -2.65 3.33
C PHE A 82 0.23 -2.90 3.48
N ARG A 83 -0.58 -1.86 3.26
CA ARG A 83 -2.00 -2.04 2.94
C ARG A 83 -2.13 -2.13 1.44
N VAL A 84 -2.52 -3.30 0.95
CA VAL A 84 -2.65 -3.58 -0.47
C VAL A 84 -4.12 -3.60 -0.85
N ASN A 85 -4.44 -2.89 -1.93
CA ASN A 85 -5.71 -2.97 -2.63
C ASN A 85 -5.44 -3.56 -4.02
N VAL A 86 -6.15 -4.63 -4.37
CA VAL A 86 -6.17 -5.19 -5.72
C VAL A 86 -7.56 -4.98 -6.29
N PHE A 87 -7.67 -4.47 -7.51
CA PHE A 87 -8.96 -4.14 -8.12
C PHE A 87 -8.92 -4.20 -9.65
N TYR A 88 -10.08 -4.31 -10.27
CA TYR A 88 -10.24 -4.15 -11.73
C TYR A 88 -10.60 -2.71 -12.10
N GLN A 89 -9.99 -2.20 -13.17
CA GLN A 89 -10.33 -0.95 -13.82
C GLN A 89 -10.34 -1.16 -15.33
N LYS A 90 -11.47 -0.88 -15.99
CA LYS A 90 -11.65 -1.12 -17.45
C LYS A 90 -11.22 -2.54 -17.85
N SER A 91 -11.70 -3.54 -17.11
CA SER A 91 -11.40 -4.97 -17.28
C SER A 91 -9.95 -5.38 -17.06
N LYS A 92 -9.06 -4.46 -16.66
CA LYS A 92 -7.65 -4.75 -16.35
C LYS A 92 -7.42 -4.76 -14.85
N ILE A 93 -6.60 -5.68 -14.37
CA ILE A 93 -6.22 -5.77 -12.95
C ILE A 93 -5.19 -4.70 -12.59
N ASN A 94 -5.31 -4.14 -11.39
CA ASN A 94 -4.44 -3.12 -10.83
C ASN A 94 -4.12 -3.45 -9.38
N ILE A 95 -2.98 -2.98 -8.90
CA ILE A 95 -2.52 -3.14 -7.53
C ILE A 95 -2.07 -1.78 -7.01
N VAL A 96 -2.53 -1.40 -5.83
CA VAL A 96 -1.98 -0.27 -5.07
C VAL A 96 -1.54 -0.78 -3.72
N ALA A 97 -0.27 -0.57 -3.38
CA ALA A 97 0.30 -0.95 -2.10
C ALA A 97 0.78 0.30 -1.36
N ARG A 98 0.18 0.61 -0.22
CA ARG A 98 0.59 1.71 0.65
C ARG A 98 1.54 1.22 1.71
N TYR A 99 2.71 1.83 1.83
CA TYR A 99 3.63 1.54 2.91
C TYR A 99 3.05 1.97 4.26
N ILE A 100 3.11 1.06 5.25
CA ILE A 100 2.79 1.32 6.65
C ILE A 100 4.12 1.36 7.42
N PRO A 101 4.54 2.55 7.90
CA PRO A 101 5.76 2.67 8.70
C PRO A 101 5.74 1.73 9.91
N THR A 102 6.85 1.03 10.14
CA THR A 102 7.02 0.12 11.29
C THR A 102 7.24 0.90 12.59
N LYS A 103 7.95 2.04 12.52
CA LYS A 103 8.11 2.95 13.65
C LYS A 103 6.84 3.79 13.82
N ILE A 104 6.10 3.53 14.90
CA ILE A 104 5.05 4.43 15.38
C ILE A 104 5.74 5.68 15.92
N LYS A 105 5.48 6.82 15.30
CA LYS A 105 6.02 8.11 15.75
C LYS A 105 5.33 8.56 17.03
N ASN A 106 6.08 9.16 17.94
CA ASN A 106 5.51 9.78 19.13
C ASN A 106 4.86 11.13 18.80
N PHE A 107 4.21 11.76 19.78
CA PHE A 107 3.51 13.04 19.61
C PHE A 107 4.45 14.17 19.13
N GLU A 108 5.65 14.25 19.67
CA GLU A 108 6.65 15.27 19.32
C GLU A 108 7.14 15.11 17.87
N GLU A 109 7.45 13.88 17.45
CA GLU A 109 7.87 13.54 16.08
C GLU A 109 6.78 13.81 15.03
N LEU A 110 5.52 13.82 15.46
CA LEU A 110 4.36 14.19 14.62
C LEU A 110 4.00 15.67 14.73
N ASN A 111 4.72 16.45 15.55
CA ASN A 111 4.43 17.84 15.86
C ASN A 111 2.97 18.04 16.34
N LEU A 112 2.49 17.10 17.16
CA LEU A 112 1.14 17.13 17.69
C LEU A 112 1.06 17.97 18.98
N PRO A 113 -0.07 18.64 19.23
CA PRO A 113 -0.28 19.39 20.47
C PRO A 113 -0.23 18.49 21.71
N LYS A 114 0.44 18.93 22.78
CA LYS A 114 0.52 18.21 24.07
C LYS A 114 -0.84 17.88 24.69
N VAL A 115 -1.91 18.60 24.34
CA VAL A 115 -3.26 18.29 24.82
C VAL A 115 -3.73 16.89 24.37
N LEU A 116 -3.21 16.37 23.26
CA LEU A 116 -3.57 15.03 22.80
C LEU A 116 -3.07 13.92 23.75
N GLU A 117 -1.95 14.12 24.45
CA GLU A 117 -1.48 13.18 25.48
C GLU A 117 -2.52 13.03 26.59
N LYS A 118 -3.09 14.16 27.05
CA LYS A 118 -4.16 14.14 28.06
C LYS A 118 -5.44 13.46 27.56
N ILE A 119 -5.81 13.70 26.30
CA ILE A 119 -6.98 13.03 25.69
C ILE A 119 -6.79 11.51 25.67
N CYS A 120 -5.56 11.03 25.50
CA CYS A 120 -5.25 9.59 25.57
C CYS A 120 -5.37 8.99 26.98
N GLU A 121 -5.38 9.80 28.04
CA GLU A 121 -5.56 9.36 29.43
C GLU A 121 -7.04 9.30 29.86
N GLU A 122 -7.95 9.83 29.05
CA GLU A 122 -9.39 9.84 29.36
C GLU A 122 -9.94 8.41 29.47
N GLN A 123 -10.53 8.08 30.62
CA GLN A 123 -11.05 6.73 30.89
C GLN A 123 -12.36 6.41 30.17
N ARG A 124 -13.07 7.44 29.68
CA ARG A 124 -14.38 7.32 29.03
C ARG A 124 -14.66 8.51 28.14
N GLY A 125 -15.45 8.30 27.09
CA GLY A 125 -15.86 9.33 26.16
C GLY A 125 -15.76 8.86 24.72
N LEU A 126 -15.90 9.81 23.80
CA LEU A 126 -15.76 9.58 22.36
C LEU A 126 -14.74 10.59 21.83
N VAL A 127 -13.63 10.08 21.30
CA VAL A 127 -12.60 10.88 20.63
C VAL A 127 -12.74 10.69 19.14
N LEU A 128 -12.96 11.77 18.40
CA LEU A 128 -13.11 11.75 16.95
C LEU A 128 -11.88 12.39 16.30
N VAL A 129 -11.06 11.57 15.63
CA VAL A 129 -9.96 12.07 14.79
C VAL A 129 -10.51 12.26 13.39
N THR A 130 -10.62 13.52 12.97
CA THR A 130 -11.16 13.92 11.67
C THR A 130 -10.06 14.54 10.80
N GLY A 131 -10.31 14.64 9.50
CA GLY A 131 -9.38 15.20 8.51
C GLY A 131 -10.10 15.64 7.26
#